data_AF-A0A0U4BCP0-F1
#
_entry.id   AF-A0A0U4BCP0-F1
#
_cell.length_a   1.000
_cell.length_b   1.000
_cell.length_c   1.000
_cell.angle_alpha   90.00
_cell.angle_beta   90.00
_cell.angle_gamma   90.00
#
_symmetry.space_group_name_H-M   'P 1'
#
loop_
_entity.id
_entity.type
_entity.pdbx_description
1 polymer ?
#
loop_
_entity_poly.entity_id
_entity_poly.type
_entity_poly.pdbx_seq_one_letter_code
_entity_poly.pdbx_strand_id
1 'polypeptide(L)'
;MPAARTLLAALVALTAVGGVRPVLQLGPCAIDMSRNCSDDNVLFYLFHSERPDEPVELRLGDDDDDADLDRRLEGVFDPRRPTKVIVHGYVGGLDFNATRMVRQAYLRVGGVNVLAVDWGRLAPSPCYPAAVLNTLHAGRCLAAMLMRLQRSRGGDPLDVHLVGHSLGAHIAAFASNHLQDATGARVRRITGLDPALPLFATLKASMKLDASDADFVDAIHTNAGVFGKIEPSGHADFYVNGGTHQPACREAR
;
A
#
# COMPACT_ATOMS: atom_id res chain seq x y z
N MET A 1 18.40 -54.37 -22.03
CA MET A 1 17.99 -54.03 -20.64
C MET A 1 19.25 -53.55 -19.91
N PRO A 2 19.29 -52.41 -19.20
CA PRO A 2 18.24 -51.43 -18.92
C PRO A 2 18.51 -50.04 -19.52
N ALA A 3 17.47 -49.22 -19.52
CA ALA A 3 17.45 -47.82 -19.91
C ALA A 3 17.73 -46.93 -18.69
N ALA A 4 18.46 -45.84 -18.88
CA ALA A 4 18.41 -44.67 -17.99
C ALA A 4 18.92 -43.45 -18.76
N ARG A 5 17.99 -42.77 -19.44
CA ARG A 5 18.19 -41.47 -20.07
C ARG A 5 18.05 -40.37 -19.01
N THR A 6 19.11 -39.57 -18.91
CA THR A 6 19.10 -38.10 -18.75
C THR A 6 18.10 -37.49 -17.76
N LEU A 7 18.59 -36.97 -16.63
CA LEU A 7 18.07 -35.73 -16.03
C LEU A 7 19.09 -35.10 -15.06
N LEU A 8 19.15 -33.76 -15.11
CA LEU A 8 19.73 -32.82 -14.14
C LEU A 8 21.26 -32.60 -14.14
N ALA A 9 21.72 -31.82 -15.12
CA ALA A 9 22.81 -30.86 -14.90
C ALA A 9 22.20 -29.46 -14.78
N ALA A 10 21.78 -29.07 -13.57
CA ALA A 10 21.54 -27.67 -13.24
C ALA A 10 22.80 -27.14 -12.56
N LEU A 11 23.62 -26.44 -13.34
CA LEU A 11 24.82 -25.76 -12.87
C LEU A 11 24.41 -24.68 -11.87
N VAL A 12 24.73 -24.88 -10.58
CA VAL A 12 24.73 -23.80 -9.59
C VAL A 12 25.95 -22.94 -9.88
N ALA A 13 25.75 -21.86 -10.64
CA ALA A 13 26.74 -20.78 -10.70
C ALA A 13 26.65 -19.99 -9.39
N LEU A 14 27.38 -20.44 -8.37
CA LEU A 14 27.63 -19.67 -7.17
C LEU A 14 28.73 -18.65 -7.49
N THR A 15 28.37 -17.48 -8.00
CA THR A 15 29.26 -16.32 -7.95
C THR A 15 29.06 -15.64 -6.61
N ALA A 16 30.02 -15.85 -5.71
CA ALA A 16 30.12 -15.14 -4.45
C ALA A 16 30.62 -13.71 -4.70
N VAL A 17 29.70 -12.74 -4.60
CA VAL A 17 30.01 -11.36 -4.21
C VAL A 17 29.01 -11.00 -3.10
N GLY A 18 29.52 -10.54 -1.96
CA GLY A 18 28.75 -10.31 -0.75
C GLY A 18 27.57 -9.36 -0.95
N GLY A 19 26.40 -9.77 -0.44
CA GLY A 19 25.16 -9.03 -0.41
C GLY A 19 24.00 -10.01 -0.29
N VAL A 20 23.32 -10.03 0.85
CA VAL A 20 22.02 -10.71 0.96
C VAL A 20 21.14 -10.10 -0.13
N ARG A 21 20.64 -10.92 -1.06
CA ARG A 21 19.67 -10.42 -2.04
C ARG A 21 18.49 -9.87 -1.26
N PRO A 22 18.15 -8.58 -1.40
CA PRO A 22 17.13 -7.97 -0.58
C PRO A 22 15.73 -8.49 -0.93
N VAL A 23 15.58 -9.13 -2.09
CA VAL A 23 14.36 -9.80 -2.53
C VAL A 23 14.57 -11.32 -2.54
N LEU A 24 13.73 -12.05 -1.82
CA LEU A 24 13.65 -13.50 -1.85
C LEU A 24 12.59 -13.94 -2.85
N GLN A 25 13.02 -14.68 -3.89
CA GLN A 25 12.12 -15.23 -4.90
C GLN A 25 11.76 -16.68 -4.58
N LEU A 26 10.47 -16.97 -4.43
CA LEU A 26 9.89 -18.31 -4.20
C LEU A 26 8.91 -18.63 -5.33
N GLY A 27 9.41 -19.20 -6.42
CA GLY A 27 8.60 -19.42 -7.63
C GLY A 27 8.10 -18.08 -8.20
N PRO A 28 6.77 -17.89 -8.40
CA PRO A 28 6.23 -16.60 -8.87
C PRO A 28 6.18 -15.53 -7.78
N CYS A 29 6.45 -15.88 -6.52
CA CYS A 29 6.27 -14.99 -5.38
C CYS A 29 7.58 -14.31 -5.00
N ALA A 30 7.54 -12.99 -4.87
CA ALA A 30 8.64 -12.19 -4.35
C ALA A 30 8.33 -11.75 -2.92
N ILE A 31 9.30 -11.86 -2.02
CA ILE A 31 9.28 -11.24 -0.70
C ILE A 31 10.39 -10.19 -0.67
N ASP A 32 9.99 -8.93 -0.59
CA ASP A 32 10.91 -7.81 -0.54
C ASP A 32 11.24 -7.48 0.92
N MET A 33 12.48 -7.77 1.31
CA MET A 33 13.04 -7.47 2.62
C MET A 33 14.01 -6.28 2.54
N SER A 34 14.04 -5.57 1.42
CA SER A 34 14.86 -4.38 1.27
C SER A 34 14.42 -3.31 2.29
N ARG A 35 15.37 -2.45 2.64
CA ARG A 35 15.10 -1.23 3.42
C ARG A 35 15.08 0.03 2.56
N ASN A 36 15.65 -0.04 1.35
CA ASN A 36 15.55 1.05 0.38
C ASN A 36 14.17 0.97 -0.28
N CYS A 37 13.71 2.07 -0.88
CA CYS A 37 12.45 2.09 -1.62
C CYS A 37 12.66 2.49 -3.09
N SER A 38 13.89 2.36 -3.57
CA SER A 38 14.35 2.67 -4.92
C SER A 38 14.10 1.56 -5.93
N ASP A 39 13.45 0.47 -5.52
CA ASP A 39 12.99 -0.57 -6.42
C ASP A 39 11.75 -0.15 -7.24
N ASP A 40 11.51 -0.84 -8.36
CA ASP A 40 10.31 -0.67 -9.18
C ASP A 40 9.13 -1.53 -8.65
N ASN A 41 9.11 -1.91 -7.36
CA ASN A 41 8.09 -2.80 -6.79
C ASN A 41 6.94 -2.03 -6.11
N VAL A 42 7.22 -0.81 -5.61
CA VAL A 42 6.21 0.09 -5.02
C VAL A 42 6.23 1.42 -5.78
N LEU A 43 5.21 1.61 -6.61
CA LEU A 43 5.06 2.78 -7.47
C LEU A 43 4.03 3.75 -6.90
N PHE A 44 4.24 5.04 -7.15
CA PHE A 44 3.38 6.11 -6.66
C PHE A 44 2.88 6.94 -7.82
N TYR A 45 1.58 7.27 -7.81
CA TYR A 45 0.95 8.03 -8.88
C TYR A 45 0.17 9.19 -8.29
N LEU A 46 0.61 10.41 -8.57
CA LEU A 46 -0.07 11.63 -8.15
C LEU A 46 -1.07 12.06 -9.23
N PHE A 47 -2.34 12.16 -8.84
CA PHE A 47 -3.43 12.56 -9.72
C PHE A 47 -3.83 14.01 -9.48
N HIS A 48 -4.13 14.71 -10.57
CA HIS A 48 -4.67 16.06 -10.56
C HIS A 48 -6.16 16.04 -10.95
N SER A 49 -6.98 16.86 -10.30
CA SER A 49 -8.43 16.89 -10.57
C SER A 49 -8.76 17.41 -11.98
N GLU A 50 -7.93 18.29 -12.55
CA GLU A 50 -8.16 18.84 -13.90
C GLU A 50 -7.68 17.91 -15.02
N ARG A 51 -6.74 17.01 -14.71
CA ARG A 51 -6.18 16.03 -15.67
C ARG A 51 -6.15 14.63 -15.03
N PRO A 52 -7.33 14.05 -14.74
CA PRO A 52 -7.44 12.81 -13.97
C PRO A 52 -6.88 11.57 -14.69
N ASP A 53 -6.67 11.65 -16.01
CA ASP A 53 -6.17 10.55 -16.84
C ASP A 53 -4.64 10.65 -17.11
N GLU A 54 -3.98 11.71 -16.64
CA GLU A 54 -2.54 11.94 -16.80
C GLU A 54 -1.83 12.01 -15.43
N PRO A 55 -1.74 10.90 -14.67
CA PRO A 55 -1.06 10.92 -13.39
C PRO A 55 0.45 11.11 -13.57
N VAL A 56 1.05 11.82 -12.63
CA VAL A 56 2.50 11.92 -12.50
C VAL A 56 2.97 10.72 -11.68
N GLU A 57 3.68 9.78 -12.32
CA GLU A 57 4.41 8.74 -11.60
C GLU A 57 5.48 9.39 -10.73
N LEU A 58 5.72 8.88 -9.53
CA LEU A 58 6.75 9.35 -8.59
C LEU A 58 7.59 8.15 -8.14
N ARG A 59 8.91 8.36 -8.00
CA ARG A 59 9.87 7.32 -7.62
C ARG A 59 10.72 7.76 -6.44
N LEU A 60 11.24 6.77 -5.72
CA LEU A 60 12.13 6.95 -4.59
C LEU A 60 13.55 6.48 -4.96
N GLY A 61 14.15 7.04 -6.02
CA GLY A 61 15.53 6.75 -6.43
C GLY A 61 16.59 7.55 -5.66
N ASP A 62 17.77 6.96 -5.44
CA ASP A 62 18.98 7.69 -4.99
C ASP A 62 19.47 8.68 -6.08
N ASP A 63 19.13 8.43 -7.34
CA ASP A 63 19.47 9.27 -8.51
C ASP A 63 18.36 10.27 -8.89
N ASP A 64 17.21 10.26 -8.22
CA ASP A 64 16.16 11.24 -8.48
C ASP A 64 16.56 12.57 -7.82
N ASP A 65 17.00 13.53 -8.63
CA ASP A 65 17.27 14.91 -8.22
C ASP A 65 15.98 15.55 -7.68
N ASP A 66 16.03 16.11 -6.47
CA ASP A 66 14.89 16.81 -5.87
C ASP A 66 14.41 17.98 -6.77
N ALA A 67 15.31 18.56 -7.59
CA ALA A 67 14.94 19.56 -8.58
C ALA A 67 14.10 18.99 -9.75
N ASP A 68 14.30 17.72 -10.14
CA ASP A 68 13.45 17.06 -11.13
C ASP A 68 12.06 16.78 -10.55
N LEU A 69 12.00 16.31 -9.30
CA LEU A 69 10.75 16.10 -8.59
C LEU A 69 9.97 17.41 -8.45
N ASP A 70 10.62 18.50 -8.03
CA ASP A 70 10.00 19.82 -7.94
C ASP A 70 9.35 20.23 -9.27
N ARG A 71 10.04 20.04 -10.40
CA ARG A 71 9.53 20.34 -11.74
C ARG A 71 8.32 19.48 -12.12
N ARG A 72 8.33 18.19 -11.80
CA ARG A 72 7.22 17.26 -12.10
C ARG A 72 5.99 17.51 -11.24
N LEU A 73 6.17 18.09 -10.06
CA LEU A 73 5.08 18.44 -9.15
C LEU A 73 4.52 19.84 -9.40
N GLU A 74 5.19 20.68 -10.18
CA GLU A 74 4.75 22.04 -10.50
C GLU A 74 3.35 22.02 -11.15
N GLY A 75 2.40 22.73 -10.53
CA GLY A 75 1.01 22.77 -10.99
C GLY A 75 0.21 21.48 -10.79
N VAL A 76 0.78 20.46 -10.14
CA VAL A 76 0.14 19.16 -9.89
C VAL A 76 -0.05 18.92 -8.39
N PHE A 77 0.94 19.27 -7.57
CA PHE A 77 0.89 19.14 -6.12
C PHE A 77 0.79 20.51 -5.44
N ASP A 78 -0.18 20.68 -4.54
CA ASP A 78 -0.25 21.88 -3.68
C ASP A 78 -0.03 21.44 -2.22
N PRO A 79 1.09 21.79 -1.58
CA PRO A 79 1.40 21.38 -0.21
C PRO A 79 0.43 21.94 0.83
N ARG A 80 -0.41 22.92 0.47
CA ARG A 80 -1.44 23.50 1.34
C ARG A 80 -2.77 22.75 1.27
N ARG A 81 -2.91 21.81 0.34
CA ARG A 81 -4.11 21.00 0.18
C ARG A 81 -3.97 19.67 0.94
N PRO A 82 -5.05 19.15 1.54
CA PRO A 82 -5.03 17.85 2.16
C PRO A 82 -4.64 16.77 1.15
N THR A 83 -3.81 15.82 1.58
CA THR A 83 -3.39 14.70 0.73
C THR A 83 -4.19 13.44 1.04
N LYS A 84 -4.83 12.87 0.03
CA LYS A 84 -5.62 11.63 0.09
C LYS A 84 -4.81 10.51 -0.54
N VAL A 85 -4.42 9.52 0.25
CA VAL A 85 -3.62 8.38 -0.22
C VAL A 85 -4.52 7.17 -0.39
N ILE A 86 -4.48 6.53 -1.55
CA ILE A 86 -5.30 5.38 -1.89
C ILE A 86 -4.41 4.15 -2.09
N VAL A 87 -4.64 3.10 -1.29
CA VAL A 87 -3.82 1.88 -1.29
C VAL A 87 -4.68 0.65 -1.57
N HIS A 88 -4.38 -0.06 -2.67
CA HIS A 88 -5.10 -1.28 -3.05
C HIS A 88 -4.68 -2.50 -2.20
N GLY A 89 -5.40 -3.61 -2.36
CA GLY A 89 -5.15 -4.86 -1.66
C GLY A 89 -4.44 -5.92 -2.50
N TYR A 90 -4.60 -7.18 -2.08
CA TYR A 90 -4.11 -8.36 -2.80
C TYR A 90 -4.71 -8.49 -4.21
N VAL A 91 -3.90 -8.88 -5.21
CA VAL A 91 -4.28 -8.93 -6.64
C VAL A 91 -4.82 -7.58 -7.14
N GLY A 92 -4.37 -6.49 -6.51
CA GLY A 92 -4.69 -5.14 -6.93
C GLY A 92 -3.61 -4.53 -7.84
N GLY A 93 -3.85 -3.29 -8.20
CA GLY A 93 -2.97 -2.42 -8.95
C GLY A 93 -3.61 -1.03 -9.03
N LEU A 94 -3.02 -0.14 -9.83
CA LEU A 94 -3.47 1.25 -9.96
C LEU A 94 -4.98 1.40 -10.25
N ASP A 95 -5.54 0.53 -11.10
CA ASP A 95 -6.95 0.59 -11.52
C ASP A 95 -7.85 -0.47 -10.88
N PHE A 96 -7.43 -1.03 -9.74
CA PHE A 96 -8.28 -1.94 -8.96
C PHE A 96 -9.62 -1.27 -8.60
N ASN A 97 -10.74 -1.95 -8.89
CA ASN A 97 -12.04 -1.28 -8.97
C ASN A 97 -12.43 -0.53 -7.68
N ALA A 98 -12.26 -1.16 -6.51
CA ALA A 98 -12.64 -0.56 -5.23
C ALA A 98 -11.86 0.74 -4.94
N THR A 99 -10.55 0.73 -5.15
CA THR A 99 -9.70 1.90 -4.92
C THR A 99 -9.82 2.95 -6.01
N ARG A 100 -10.02 2.54 -7.27
CA ARG A 100 -10.28 3.43 -8.39
C ARG A 100 -11.53 4.27 -8.16
N MET A 101 -12.62 3.66 -7.66
CA MET A 101 -13.86 4.39 -7.34
C MET A 101 -13.64 5.46 -6.25
N VAL A 102 -12.87 5.13 -5.22
CA VAL A 102 -12.52 6.09 -4.15
C VAL A 102 -11.65 7.22 -4.69
N ARG A 103 -10.62 6.89 -5.50
CA ARG A 103 -9.78 7.89 -6.20
C ARG A 103 -10.63 8.86 -7.01
N GLN A 104 -11.54 8.33 -7.84
CA GLN A 104 -12.44 9.13 -8.68
C GLN A 104 -13.41 9.98 -7.85
N ALA A 105 -13.83 9.53 -6.67
CA ALA A 105 -14.65 10.34 -5.78
C ALA A 105 -13.89 11.57 -5.28
N TYR A 106 -12.64 11.41 -4.83
CA TYR A 106 -11.81 12.54 -4.40
C TYR A 106 -11.48 13.51 -5.56
N LEU A 107 -11.14 12.97 -6.74
CA LEU A 107 -10.85 13.81 -7.91
C LEU A 107 -12.06 14.63 -8.37
N ARG A 108 -13.28 14.10 -8.23
CA ARG A 108 -14.52 14.84 -8.56
C ARG A 108 -14.83 15.96 -7.58
N VAL A 109 -14.53 15.77 -6.28
CA VAL A 109 -14.70 16.81 -5.27
C VAL A 109 -13.66 17.92 -5.48
N GLY A 110 -12.45 17.56 -5.87
CA GLY A 110 -11.36 18.50 -6.07
C GLY A 110 -10.83 19.10 -4.76
N GLY A 111 -9.90 20.05 -4.88
CA GLY A 111 -9.33 20.75 -3.72
C GLY A 111 -8.43 19.87 -2.82
N VAL A 112 -8.02 18.69 -3.29
CA VAL A 112 -7.14 17.75 -2.59
C VAL A 112 -6.05 17.24 -3.51
N ASN A 113 -4.91 16.84 -2.94
CA ASN A 113 -3.93 16.02 -3.66
C ASN A 113 -4.37 14.55 -3.55
N VAL A 114 -4.31 13.78 -4.65
CA VAL A 114 -4.67 12.36 -4.61
C VAL A 114 -3.47 11.50 -5.03
N LEU A 115 -2.93 10.74 -4.09
CA LEU A 115 -1.79 9.84 -4.31
C LEU A 115 -2.28 8.40 -4.32
N ALA A 116 -2.09 7.67 -5.42
CA ALA A 116 -2.35 6.24 -5.45
C ALA A 116 -1.03 5.46 -5.29
N VAL A 117 -1.08 4.34 -4.57
CA VAL A 117 0.04 3.44 -4.35
C VAL A 117 -0.22 2.15 -5.12
N ASP A 118 0.66 1.82 -6.06
CA ASP A 118 0.67 0.55 -6.78
C ASP A 118 1.80 -0.34 -6.28
N TRP A 119 1.43 -1.40 -5.59
CA TRP A 119 2.34 -2.43 -5.08
C TRP A 119 1.97 -3.82 -5.64
N GLY A 120 1.26 -3.86 -6.77
CA GLY A 120 0.72 -5.10 -7.35
C GLY A 120 1.80 -6.14 -7.69
N ARG A 121 3.02 -5.70 -7.99
CA ARG A 121 4.19 -6.56 -8.22
C ARG A 121 4.57 -7.40 -7.00
N LEU A 122 4.25 -6.93 -5.80
CA LEU A 122 4.48 -7.61 -4.53
C LEU A 122 3.25 -8.36 -4.02
N ALA A 123 2.12 -8.26 -4.72
CA ALA A 123 0.85 -8.86 -4.34
C ALA A 123 0.17 -9.72 -5.43
N PRO A 124 0.89 -10.42 -6.33
CA PRO A 124 0.25 -11.21 -7.38
C PRO A 124 -0.42 -12.46 -6.82
N SER A 125 -1.42 -12.98 -7.53
CA SER A 125 -1.92 -14.33 -7.27
C SER A 125 -0.91 -15.37 -7.79
N PRO A 126 -0.63 -16.48 -7.06
CA PRO A 126 -1.25 -16.96 -5.81
C PRO A 126 -0.44 -16.63 -4.54
N CYS A 127 0.27 -15.50 -4.50
CA CYS A 127 1.31 -15.19 -3.53
C CYS A 127 0.83 -14.49 -2.25
N TYR A 128 -0.30 -14.91 -1.69
CA TYR A 128 -0.90 -14.23 -0.53
C TYR A 128 0.03 -14.13 0.71
N PRO A 129 0.72 -15.21 1.16
CA PRO A 129 1.60 -15.09 2.31
C PRO A 129 2.78 -14.13 2.07
N ALA A 130 3.32 -14.11 0.85
CA ALA A 130 4.36 -13.16 0.48
C ALA A 130 3.82 -11.72 0.46
N ALA A 131 2.62 -11.51 -0.10
CA ALA A 131 1.95 -10.21 -0.11
C ALA A 131 1.73 -9.65 1.31
N VAL A 132 1.35 -10.51 2.27
CA VAL A 132 1.23 -10.12 3.68
C VAL A 132 2.56 -9.61 4.23
N LEU A 133 3.67 -10.30 3.99
CA LEU A 133 4.99 -9.85 4.43
C LEU A 133 5.42 -8.54 3.77
N ASN A 134 5.11 -8.38 2.48
CA ASN A 134 5.43 -7.19 1.70
C ASN A 134 4.65 -5.94 2.14
N THR A 135 3.56 -6.08 2.92
CA THR A 135 2.84 -4.91 3.45
C THR A 135 3.71 -4.01 4.32
N LEU A 136 4.66 -4.59 5.06
CA LEU A 136 5.64 -3.84 5.86
C LEU A 136 6.57 -2.99 4.97
N HIS A 137 7.05 -3.59 3.88
CA HIS A 137 7.90 -2.91 2.91
C HIS A 137 7.13 -1.77 2.21
N ALA A 138 5.96 -2.07 1.67
CA ALA A 138 5.10 -1.07 1.03
C ALA A 138 4.73 0.08 1.96
N GLY A 139 4.45 -0.19 3.25
CA GLY A 139 4.18 0.82 4.25
C GLY A 139 5.36 1.75 4.50
N ARG A 140 6.57 1.19 4.62
CA ARG A 140 7.81 1.97 4.74
C ARG A 140 8.04 2.89 3.55
N CYS A 141 7.84 2.36 2.34
CA CYS A 141 8.04 3.14 1.12
C CYS A 141 6.99 4.23 0.97
N LEU A 142 5.75 3.97 1.36
CA LEU A 142 4.73 5.02 1.41
C LEU A 142 5.11 6.13 2.41
N ALA A 143 5.59 5.80 3.61
CA ALA A 143 6.06 6.79 4.57
C ALA A 143 7.22 7.63 4.00
N ALA A 144 8.19 6.98 3.35
CA ALA A 144 9.31 7.65 2.69
C ALA A 144 8.84 8.61 1.58
N MET A 145 7.87 8.21 0.75
CA MET A 145 7.28 9.06 -0.28
C MET A 145 6.56 10.26 0.32
N LEU A 146 5.76 10.08 1.37
CA LEU A 146 5.04 11.18 2.01
C LEU A 146 5.99 12.20 2.64
N MET A 147 7.07 11.73 3.28
CA MET A 147 8.13 12.62 3.74
C MET A 147 8.78 13.37 2.58
N ARG A 148 9.10 12.68 1.46
CA ARG A 148 9.74 13.30 0.30
C ARG A 148 8.87 14.37 -0.36
N LEU A 149 7.57 14.11 -0.51
CA LEU A 149 6.60 15.05 -1.10
C LEU A 149 6.57 16.38 -0.34
N GLN A 150 6.67 16.32 0.99
CA GLN A 150 6.48 17.49 1.85
C GLN A 150 7.78 18.22 2.24
N ARG A 151 8.94 17.54 2.21
CA ARG A 151 10.23 18.02 2.77
C ARG A 151 10.67 19.40 2.29
N SER A 152 10.53 19.72 1.00
CA SER A 152 10.96 21.00 0.42
C SER A 152 9.83 22.02 0.26
N ARG A 153 8.59 21.64 0.57
CA ARG A 153 7.38 22.37 0.15
C ARG A 153 6.57 22.96 1.32
N GLY A 154 7.05 22.76 2.55
CA GLY A 154 6.48 23.36 3.77
C GLY A 154 5.12 22.81 4.18
N GLY A 155 4.66 21.70 3.59
CA GLY A 155 3.45 21.01 4.03
C GLY A 155 3.72 20.04 5.18
N ASP A 156 2.68 19.69 5.93
CA ASP A 156 2.76 18.73 7.02
C ASP A 156 2.62 17.30 6.46
N PRO A 157 3.63 16.41 6.58
CA PRO A 157 3.51 14.99 6.17
C PRO A 157 2.46 14.22 6.96
N LEU A 158 1.95 14.78 8.05
CA LEU A 158 0.89 14.21 8.87
C LEU A 158 -0.51 14.70 8.48
N ASP A 159 -0.64 15.77 7.67
CA ASP A 159 -1.92 16.21 7.09
C ASP A 159 -2.31 15.34 5.88
N VAL A 160 -2.41 14.04 6.17
CA VAL A 160 -2.72 12.99 5.21
C VAL A 160 -3.90 12.16 5.71
N HIS A 161 -4.71 11.72 4.77
CA HIS A 161 -5.75 10.74 4.99
C HIS A 161 -5.43 9.50 4.16
N LEU A 162 -5.04 8.44 4.85
CA LEU A 162 -4.71 7.16 4.22
C LEU A 162 -5.99 6.32 4.10
N VAL A 163 -6.30 5.84 2.89
CA VAL A 163 -7.44 4.97 2.62
C VAL A 163 -6.91 3.68 2.03
N GLY A 164 -7.01 2.60 2.79
CA GLY A 164 -6.46 1.30 2.41
C GLY A 164 -7.53 0.23 2.31
N HIS A 165 -7.54 -0.53 1.22
CA HIS A 165 -8.46 -1.65 1.02
C HIS A 165 -7.78 -3.01 1.27
N SER A 166 -8.43 -3.91 2.01
CA SER A 166 -7.90 -5.26 2.29
C SER A 166 -6.48 -5.19 2.88
N LEU A 167 -5.46 -5.78 2.26
CA LEU A 167 -4.05 -5.65 2.68
C LEU A 167 -3.54 -4.20 2.69
N GLY A 168 -4.11 -3.33 1.84
CA GLY A 168 -3.80 -1.91 1.79
C GLY A 168 -4.15 -1.17 3.08
N ALA A 169 -5.13 -1.66 3.86
CA ALA A 169 -5.48 -1.11 5.16
C ALA A 169 -4.32 -1.25 6.16
N HIS A 170 -3.61 -2.37 6.10
CA HIS A 170 -2.42 -2.61 6.93
C HIS A 170 -1.19 -1.85 6.42
N ILE A 171 -1.05 -1.68 5.10
CA ILE A 171 -0.02 -0.80 4.53
C ILE A 171 -0.19 0.65 5.03
N ALA A 172 -1.44 1.15 5.10
CA ALA A 172 -1.73 2.47 5.66
C ALA A 172 -1.31 2.59 7.13
N ALA A 173 -1.61 1.57 7.96
CA ALA A 173 -1.14 1.50 9.35
C ALA A 173 0.40 1.53 9.45
N PHE A 174 1.09 0.69 8.67
CA PHE A 174 2.55 0.64 8.68
C PHE A 174 3.20 1.93 8.19
N ALA A 175 2.62 2.59 7.20
CA ALA A 175 3.07 3.90 6.77
C ALA A 175 2.93 4.95 7.88
N SER A 176 1.80 4.95 8.59
CA SER A 176 1.60 5.86 9.72
C SER A 176 2.58 5.61 10.86
N ASN A 177 2.82 4.35 11.21
CA ASN A 177 3.77 3.97 12.25
C ASN A 177 5.21 4.43 11.89
N HIS A 178 5.62 4.27 10.63
CA HIS A 178 6.90 4.79 10.16
C HIS A 178 6.97 6.33 10.16
N LEU A 179 5.88 7.03 9.84
CA LEU A 179 5.81 8.49 9.95
C LEU A 179 5.87 8.94 11.42
N GLN A 180 5.21 8.21 12.33
CA GLN A 180 5.26 8.48 13.76
C GLN A 180 6.66 8.28 14.32
N ASP A 181 7.36 7.22 13.93
CA ASP A 181 8.77 7.01 14.30
C ASP A 181 9.67 8.17 13.83
N ALA A 182 9.41 8.70 12.64
CA ALA A 182 10.22 9.76 12.02
C ALA A 182 9.89 11.18 12.53
N THR A 183 8.64 11.44 12.91
CA THR A 183 8.14 12.80 13.22
C THR A 183 7.69 12.98 14.68
N GLY A 184 7.48 11.89 15.42
CA GLY A 184 6.94 11.89 16.76
C GLY A 184 5.41 12.06 16.83
N ALA A 185 4.71 12.15 15.70
CA ALA A 185 3.26 12.35 15.66
C ALA A 185 2.58 11.49 14.60
N ARG A 186 1.28 11.23 14.81
CA ARG A 186 0.46 10.38 13.94
C ARG A 186 -0.14 11.16 12.79
N VAL A 187 -0.48 10.44 11.73
CA VAL A 187 -1.31 11.00 10.65
C VAL A 187 -2.71 11.35 11.17
N ARG A 188 -3.37 12.30 10.49
CA ARG A 188 -4.70 12.76 10.88
C ARG A 188 -5.76 11.68 10.78
N ARG A 189 -5.77 10.87 9.71
CA ARG A 189 -6.82 9.88 9.51
C ARG A 189 -6.38 8.64 8.73
N ILE A 190 -6.87 7.48 9.15
CA ILE A 190 -6.85 6.25 8.35
C ILE A 190 -8.29 5.75 8.15
N THR A 191 -8.64 5.40 6.92
CA THR A 191 -9.87 4.64 6.63
C THR A 191 -9.51 3.24 6.13
N GLY A 192 -9.91 2.22 6.87
CA GLY A 192 -9.75 0.82 6.49
C GLY A 192 -10.99 0.32 5.74
N LEU A 193 -10.86 0.02 4.45
CA LEU A 193 -11.92 -0.56 3.64
C LEU A 193 -11.79 -2.09 3.64
N ASP A 194 -12.63 -2.74 4.45
CA ASP A 194 -12.65 -4.17 4.69
C ASP A 194 -11.23 -4.75 4.97
N PRO A 195 -10.58 -4.32 6.08
CA PRO A 195 -9.20 -4.72 6.38
C PRO A 195 -9.04 -6.24 6.38
N ALA A 196 -7.91 -6.75 5.86
CA ALA A 196 -7.73 -8.18 5.64
C ALA A 196 -7.64 -8.99 6.96
N LEU A 197 -8.30 -10.15 6.99
CA LEU A 197 -8.27 -11.09 8.11
C LEU A 197 -7.15 -12.14 8.01
N PRO A 198 -6.97 -12.86 6.88
CA PRO A 198 -6.03 -13.98 6.84
C PRO A 198 -4.60 -13.52 7.11
N LEU A 199 -3.94 -14.20 8.05
CA LEU A 199 -2.60 -13.89 8.58
C LEU A 199 -2.47 -12.58 9.40
N PHE A 200 -3.57 -11.85 9.63
CA PHE A 200 -3.62 -10.69 10.54
C PHE A 200 -4.49 -10.92 11.80
N ALA A 201 -5.33 -11.95 11.80
CA ALA A 201 -6.29 -12.23 12.87
C ALA A 201 -5.66 -12.38 14.27
N THR A 202 -4.49 -13.01 14.35
CA THR A 202 -3.79 -13.32 15.62
C THR A 202 -2.60 -12.41 15.90
N LEU A 203 -2.33 -11.45 15.00
CA LEU A 203 -1.24 -10.51 15.18
C LEU A 203 -1.58 -9.48 16.27
N LYS A 204 -0.54 -8.99 16.95
CA LYS A 204 -0.66 -7.89 17.90
C LYS A 204 -1.16 -6.63 17.18
N ALA A 205 -1.79 -5.72 17.93
CA ALA A 205 -2.25 -4.43 17.42
C ALA A 205 -1.15 -3.68 16.64
N SER A 206 0.08 -3.67 17.15
CA SER A 206 1.24 -3.05 16.49
C SER A 206 1.69 -3.69 15.17
N MET A 207 1.04 -4.78 14.74
CA MET A 207 1.37 -5.53 13.51
C MET A 207 0.13 -5.64 12.58
N LYS A 208 -0.90 -4.82 12.80
CA LYS A 208 -2.10 -4.76 11.99
C LYS A 208 -2.71 -3.35 12.09
N LEU A 209 -3.79 -3.10 11.35
CA LEU A 209 -4.54 -1.85 11.51
C LEU A 209 -5.22 -1.83 12.88
N ASP A 210 -5.03 -0.75 13.61
CA ASP A 210 -5.55 -0.49 14.94
C ASP A 210 -5.88 1.01 15.14
N ALA A 211 -6.74 1.31 16.13
CA ALA A 211 -7.11 2.68 16.46
C ALA A 211 -5.91 3.58 16.79
N SER A 212 -4.83 3.03 17.36
CA SER A 212 -3.64 3.79 17.73
C SER A 212 -2.80 4.30 16.55
N ASP A 213 -3.04 3.82 15.32
CA ASP A 213 -2.24 4.16 14.14
C ASP A 213 -2.50 5.59 13.63
N ALA A 214 -3.59 6.26 14.01
CA ALA A 214 -3.87 7.64 13.60
C ALA A 214 -4.63 8.42 14.68
N ASP A 215 -4.77 9.74 14.51
CA ASP A 215 -5.64 10.52 15.40
C ASP A 215 -7.11 10.13 15.27
N PHE A 216 -7.51 9.65 14.09
CA PHE A 216 -8.79 9.01 13.88
C PHE A 216 -8.68 7.86 12.89
N VAL A 217 -9.29 6.73 13.23
CA VAL A 217 -9.31 5.53 12.39
C VAL A 217 -10.75 5.09 12.24
N ASP A 218 -11.24 5.02 11.01
CA ASP A 218 -12.56 4.48 10.70
C ASP A 218 -12.45 3.24 9.80
N ALA A 219 -13.10 2.15 10.18
CA ALA A 219 -13.08 0.90 9.43
C ALA A 219 -14.48 0.57 8.91
N ILE A 220 -14.56 0.14 7.65
CA ILE A 220 -15.80 -0.29 7.01
C ILE A 220 -15.68 -1.79 6.75
N HIS A 221 -16.49 -2.59 7.43
CA HIS A 221 -16.49 -4.04 7.32
C HIS A 221 -17.61 -4.49 6.39
N THR A 222 -17.27 -5.22 5.34
CA THR A 222 -18.23 -5.69 4.32
C THR A 222 -18.15 -7.17 4.02
N ASN A 223 -17.05 -7.84 4.38
CA ASN A 223 -16.87 -9.29 4.23
C ASN A 223 -16.15 -9.90 5.44
N ALA A 224 -16.54 -9.45 6.64
CA ALA A 224 -16.01 -9.87 7.92
C ALA A 224 -16.12 -11.39 8.11
N GLY A 225 -15.04 -12.02 8.54
CA GLY A 225 -14.98 -13.46 8.84
C GLY A 225 -14.68 -14.37 7.65
N VAL A 226 -14.66 -13.82 6.42
CA VAL A 226 -14.21 -14.53 5.22
C VAL A 226 -12.85 -13.98 4.77
N PHE A 227 -12.84 -12.75 4.24
CA PHE A 227 -11.61 -12.06 3.85
C PHE A 227 -11.34 -10.83 4.72
N GLY A 228 -12.39 -10.19 5.25
CA GLY A 228 -12.31 -9.03 6.12
C GLY A 228 -12.25 -9.39 7.61
N LYS A 229 -11.70 -8.50 8.42
CA LYS A 229 -11.62 -8.66 9.89
C LYS A 229 -13.01 -8.65 10.53
N ILE A 230 -13.17 -9.45 11.60
CA ILE A 230 -14.38 -9.43 12.43
C ILE A 230 -14.22 -8.43 13.56
N GLU A 231 -13.02 -8.39 14.16
CA GLU A 231 -12.76 -7.50 15.27
C GLU A 231 -12.69 -6.03 14.82
N PRO A 232 -13.04 -5.10 15.72
CA PRO A 232 -12.82 -3.68 15.49
C PRO A 232 -11.36 -3.39 15.14
N SER A 233 -11.18 -2.49 14.18
CA SER A 233 -9.86 -2.07 13.68
C SER A 233 -9.62 -0.57 13.88
N GLY A 234 -10.59 0.20 14.41
CA GLY A 234 -10.45 1.64 14.55
C GLY A 234 -11.14 2.25 15.76
N HIS A 235 -11.27 3.57 15.72
CA HIS A 235 -12.08 4.36 16.66
C HIS A 235 -13.57 4.25 16.34
N ALA A 236 -13.92 4.06 15.06
CA ALA A 236 -15.27 3.84 14.59
C ALA A 236 -15.30 2.71 13.57
N ASP A 237 -16.15 1.71 13.80
CA ASP A 237 -16.25 0.52 12.98
C ASP A 237 -17.68 0.36 12.44
N PHE A 238 -17.81 0.34 11.12
CA PHE A 238 -19.07 0.29 10.40
C PHE A 238 -19.26 -1.09 9.77
N TYR A 239 -20.15 -1.89 10.34
CA TYR A 239 -20.50 -3.22 9.82
C TYR A 239 -21.69 -3.11 8.86
N VAL A 240 -21.38 -2.85 7.59
CA VAL A 240 -22.39 -2.55 6.57
C VAL A 240 -23.24 -3.79 6.29
N ASN A 241 -24.56 -3.67 6.39
CA ASN A 241 -25.50 -4.79 6.27
C ASN A 241 -25.17 -5.97 7.22
N GLY A 242 -24.64 -5.69 8.41
CA GLY A 242 -24.17 -6.71 9.36
C GLY A 242 -22.72 -7.16 9.13
N GLY A 243 -22.05 -6.64 8.10
CA GLY A 243 -20.61 -6.73 7.89
C GLY A 243 -20.10 -7.99 7.19
N THR A 244 -20.92 -9.03 7.01
CA THR A 244 -20.50 -10.32 6.47
C THR A 244 -20.97 -10.57 5.03
N HIS A 245 -22.23 -10.25 4.72
CA HIS A 245 -22.82 -10.50 3.41
C HIS A 245 -23.49 -9.24 2.85
N GLN A 246 -22.98 -8.75 1.72
CA GLN A 246 -23.56 -7.58 1.06
C GLN A 246 -24.68 -7.98 0.09
N PRO A 247 -25.80 -7.26 0.05
CA PRO A 247 -26.84 -7.45 -0.96
C PRO A 247 -26.25 -7.39 -2.37
N ALA A 248 -26.77 -8.21 -3.29
CA ALA A 248 -26.30 -8.36 -4.67
C ALA A 248 -24.87 -8.96 -4.85
N CYS A 249 -24.09 -9.16 -3.78
CA CYS A 249 -22.88 -9.98 -3.79
C CYS A 249 -23.21 -11.46 -3.54
N ARG A 250 -24.26 -11.99 -4.19
CA ARG A 250 -24.55 -13.43 -4.14
C ARG A 250 -23.42 -14.15 -4.86
N GLU A 251 -22.79 -15.09 -4.15
CA GLU A 251 -21.68 -15.95 -4.59
C GLU A 251 -21.45 -15.88 -6.11
N ALA A 252 -20.39 -15.19 -6.52
CA ALA A 252 -19.78 -15.46 -7.81
C ALA A 252 -19.31 -16.93 -7.76
N ARG A 253 -20.23 -17.84 -8.09
CA ARG A 253 -19.98 -19.28 -8.24
C ARG A 253 -19.23 -19.53 -9.54
#